data_AF-A0A0G0JKP5-F1
#
_entry.id   AF-A0A0G0JKP5-F1
#
_cell.length_a   1.000
_cell.length_b   1.000
_cell.length_c   1.000
_cell.angle_alpha   90.00
_cell.angle_beta   90.00
_cell.angle_gamma   90.00
#
_symmetry.space_group_name_H-M   'P 1'
#
loop_
_entity.id
_entity.type
_entity.pdbx_description
1 polymer ?
#
loop_
_entity_poly.entity_id
_entity_poly.type
_entity_poly.pdbx_seq_one_letter_code
_entity_poly.pdbx_strand_id
1 'polypeptide(L)'
;MDRKLLEDKLKMWQGKLEDLEKELDAISKRKGEAAAMGDLSENAAYQMASEEADIYRTRIVEVQKIIKKLEVDLAKAGKGV
;
A
#
# COMPACT_ATOMS: atom_id res chain seq x y z
N MET A 1 25.63 2.69 3.22
CA MET A 1 24.83 3.34 2.15
C MET A 1 24.92 4.83 2.37
N ASP A 2 25.02 5.60 1.30
CA ASP A 2 24.97 7.06 1.38
C ASP A 2 23.62 7.52 1.93
N ARG A 3 23.61 8.52 2.82
CA ARG A 3 22.40 9.03 3.49
C ARG A 3 21.39 9.57 2.48
N LYS A 4 21.88 10.33 1.49
CA LYS A 4 21.03 10.92 0.44
C LYS A 4 20.37 9.83 -0.39
N LEU A 5 21.10 8.75 -0.69
CA LEU A 5 20.53 7.58 -1.36
C LEU A 5 19.41 6.89 -0.55
N LEU A 6 19.52 6.85 0.79
CA LEU A 6 18.46 6.31 1.65
C LEU A 6 17.22 7.22 1.65
N GLU A 7 17.42 8.54 1.70
CA GLU A 7 16.35 9.54 1.63
C GLU A 7 15.59 9.48 0.30
N ASP A 8 16.32 9.38 -0.82
CA ASP A 8 15.73 9.25 -2.17
C ASP A 8 14.92 7.96 -2.30
N LYS A 9 15.45 6.83 -1.79
CA LYS A 9 14.72 5.55 -1.77
C LYS A 9 13.48 5.62 -0.90
N LEU A 10 13.59 6.22 0.29
CA LEU A 10 12.46 6.37 1.20
C LEU A 10 11.32 7.16 0.52
N LYS A 11 11.65 8.28 -0.12
CA LYS A 11 10.69 9.10 -0.87
C LYS A 11 10.01 8.32 -2.00
N MET A 12 10.78 7.53 -2.75
CA MET A 12 10.24 6.68 -3.82
C MET A 12 9.23 5.65 -3.27
N TRP A 13 9.57 4.96 -2.18
CA TRP A 13 8.69 3.96 -1.58
C TRP A 13 7.46 4.59 -0.91
N GLN A 14 7.58 5.78 -0.32
CA GLN A 14 6.44 6.55 0.18
C GLN A 14 5.48 6.94 -0.95
N GLY A 15 6.00 7.39 -2.10
CA GLY A 15 5.16 7.65 -3.28
C GLY A 15 4.43 6.40 -3.76
N LYS A 16 5.13 5.26 -3.82
CA LYS A 16 4.51 3.97 -4.17
C LYS A 16 3.44 3.53 -3.16
N LEU A 17 3.64 3.81 -1.87
CA LEU A 17 2.63 3.54 -0.85
C LEU A 17 1.37 4.38 -1.09
N GLU A 18 1.54 5.68 -1.33
CA GLU A 18 0.43 6.59 -1.62
C GLU A 18 -0.37 6.14 -2.85
N ASP A 19 0.30 5.69 -3.91
CA ASP A 19 -0.37 5.16 -5.10
C ASP A 19 -1.16 3.89 -4.80
N LEU A 20 -0.60 2.95 -4.03
CA LEU A 20 -1.30 1.73 -3.62
C LEU A 20 -2.52 2.02 -2.74
N GLU A 21 -2.43 3.02 -1.86
CA GLU A 21 -3.54 3.46 -1.02
C GLU A 21 -4.67 4.09 -1.84
N LYS A 22 -4.33 4.89 -2.87
CA LYS A 22 -5.32 5.45 -3.82
C LYS A 22 -6.04 4.36 -4.60
N GLU A 23 -5.30 3.36 -5.10
CA GLU A 23 -5.90 2.23 -5.79
C GLU A 23 -6.82 1.41 -4.87
N LEU A 24 -6.41 1.17 -3.62
CA LEU A 24 -7.25 0.48 -2.64
C LEU A 24 -8.53 1.26 -2.32
N ASP A 25 -8.47 2.59 -2.24
CA ASP A 25 -9.67 3.44 -2.07
C ASP A 25 -10.61 3.33 -3.27
N ALA A 26 -10.08 3.36 -4.49
CA ALA A 26 -10.86 3.17 -5.71
C ALA A 26 -11.54 1.79 -5.76
N ILE A 27 -10.82 0.72 -5.40
CA ILE A 27 -11.37 -0.64 -5.31
C ILE A 27 -12.46 -0.70 -4.23
N SER A 28 -12.22 -0.08 -3.08
CA SER A 28 -13.19 -0.05 -1.97
C SER A 28 -14.49 0.65 -2.35
N LYS A 29 -14.41 1.72 -3.15
CA LYS A 29 -15.59 2.39 -3.74
C LYS A 29 -16.36 1.46 -4.66
N ARG A 30 -15.70 0.82 -5.63
CA ARG A 30 -16.33 -0.15 -6.55
C ARG A 30 -16.96 -1.33 -5.80
N LYS A 31 -16.28 -1.83 -4.77
CA LYS A 31 -16.79 -2.87 -3.89
C LYS A 31 -18.06 -2.42 -3.18
N GLY A 32 -18.09 -1.19 -2.65
CA GLY A 32 -19.27 -0.60 -2.02
C GLY A 32 -20.45 -0.43 -2.97
N GLU A 33 -20.19 0.00 -4.21
CA GLU A 33 -21.20 0.11 -5.27
C GLU A 33 -21.77 -1.27 -5.63
N ALA A 34 -20.91 -2.27 -5.83
CA ALA A 34 -21.32 -3.65 -6.07
C ALA A 34 -22.10 -4.21 -4.87
N ALA A 35 -21.73 -3.84 -3.64
CA ALA A 35 -22.43 -4.30 -2.45
C ALA A 35 -23.87 -3.80 -2.33
N ALA A 36 -24.20 -2.69 -3.00
CA ALA A 36 -25.56 -2.19 -3.08
C ALA A 36 -26.44 -2.98 -4.09
N MET A 37 -25.85 -3.89 -4.86
CA MET A 37 -26.53 -4.64 -5.91
C MET A 37 -26.70 -6.12 -5.53
N GLY A 38 -27.91 -6.47 -5.09
CA GLY A 38 -28.35 -7.86 -4.95
C GLY A 38 -27.64 -8.66 -3.86
N ASP A 39 -27.60 -9.98 -4.05
CA ASP A 39 -26.94 -10.91 -3.12
C ASP A 39 -25.41 -10.87 -3.34
N LEU A 40 -24.68 -10.50 -2.28
CA LEU A 40 -23.22 -10.37 -2.30
C LEU A 40 -22.50 -11.69 -2.62
N SER A 41 -23.12 -12.82 -2.28
CA SER A 41 -22.53 -14.14 -2.47
C SER A 41 -22.50 -14.55 -3.95
N GLU A 42 -23.45 -14.06 -4.76
CA GLU A 42 -23.51 -14.32 -6.20
C GLU A 42 -22.99 -13.14 -7.04
N ASN A 43 -22.75 -11.98 -6.40
CA ASN A 43 -22.26 -10.80 -7.08
C ASN A 43 -20.77 -10.92 -7.42
N ALA A 44 -20.48 -11.34 -8.65
CA ALA A 44 -19.13 -11.49 -9.17
C ALA A 44 -18.29 -10.21 -9.07
N ALA A 45 -18.88 -9.03 -9.26
CA ALA A 45 -18.17 -7.76 -9.14
C ALA A 45 -17.74 -7.49 -7.69
N TYR A 46 -18.58 -7.83 -6.70
CA TYR A 46 -18.24 -7.74 -5.29
C TYR A 46 -17.14 -8.71 -4.89
N GLN A 47 -17.18 -9.96 -5.38
CA GLN A 47 -16.17 -10.98 -5.12
C GLN A 47 -14.81 -10.54 -5.68
N MET A 48 -14.77 -10.16 -6.97
CA MET A 48 -13.54 -9.69 -7.61
C MET A 48 -12.95 -8.46 -6.91
N ALA A 49 -13.78 -7.47 -6.57
CA ALA A 49 -13.31 -6.28 -5.86
C ALA A 49 -12.83 -6.60 -4.43
N SER A 50 -13.36 -7.65 -3.79
CA SER A 50 -12.88 -8.13 -2.49
C SER A 50 -11.50 -8.77 -2.60
N GLU A 51 -11.31 -9.67 -3.57
CA GLU A 51 -10.00 -10.30 -3.83
C GLU A 51 -8.95 -9.26 -4.20
N GLU A 52 -9.31 -8.30 -5.08
CA GLU A 52 -8.41 -7.22 -5.47
C GLU A 52 -8.01 -6.37 -4.26
N ALA A 53 -8.96 -5.99 -3.39
CA ALA A 53 -8.67 -5.24 -2.18
C ALA A 53 -7.68 -5.98 -1.26
N ASP A 54 -7.81 -7.30 -1.12
CA ASP A 54 -6.92 -8.09 -0.26
C ASP A 54 -5.50 -8.21 -0.85
N ILE A 55 -5.37 -8.30 -2.18
CA ILE A 55 -4.08 -8.21 -2.86
C ILE A 55 -3.41 -6.86 -2.58
N TYR A 56 -4.14 -5.76 -2.73
CA TYR A 56 -3.59 -4.41 -2.49
C TYR A 56 -3.21 -4.19 -1.02
N ARG A 57 -4.04 -4.64 -0.07
CA ARG A 57 -3.72 -4.61 1.36
C ARG A 57 -2.42 -5.35 1.66
N THR A 58 -2.23 -6.53 1.07
CA THR A 58 -1.02 -7.33 1.25
C THR A 58 0.21 -6.55 0.75
N ARG A 59 0.13 -5.98 -0.46
CA ARG A 59 1.19 -5.15 -1.04
C ARG A 59 1.51 -3.92 -0.20
N ILE A 60 0.50 -3.25 0.34
CA ILE A 60 0.66 -2.10 1.23
C ILE A 60 1.47 -2.48 2.46
N VAL A 61 1.12 -3.59 3.13
CA VAL A 61 1.85 -4.09 4.30
C VAL A 61 3.31 -4.38 3.97
N GLU A 62 3.60 -4.97 2.81
CA GLU A 62 4.97 -5.22 2.36
C GLU A 62 5.75 -3.92 2.13
N VAL A 63 5.14 -2.93 1.47
CA VAL A 63 5.76 -1.62 1.23
C VAL A 63 6.03 -0.89 2.55
N GLN A 64 5.09 -0.93 3.49
CA GLN A 64 5.26 -0.34 4.82
C GLN A 64 6.44 -0.98 5.58
N LYS A 65 6.65 -2.30 5.46
CA LYS A 65 7.84 -2.97 6.04
C LYS A 65 9.14 -2.47 5.42
N ILE A 66 9.17 -2.22 4.11
CA ILE A 66 10.34 -1.69 3.41
C ILE A 66 10.64 -0.26 3.89
N ILE A 67 9.61 0.60 3.94
CA ILE A 67 9.71 1.98 4.44
C ILE A 67 10.28 1.99 5.86
N LYS A 68 9.69 1.20 6.76
CA LYS A 68 10.15 1.11 8.16
C LYS A 68 11.61 0.68 8.27
N LYS A 69 12.06 -0.26 7.42
CA LYS A 69 13.46 -0.67 7.38
C LYS A 69 14.37 0.49 6.93
N LEU A 70 13.97 1.23 5.88
CA LEU A 70 14.72 2.38 5.39
C LEU A 70 14.81 3.51 6.43
N GLU A 71 13.73 3.77 7.17
CA GLU A 71 13.72 4.74 8.27
C GLU A 71 14.72 4.35 9.38
N VAL A 72 14.76 3.07 9.75
CA VAL A 72 15.75 2.55 10.72
C VAL A 72 17.18 2.70 10.21
N ASP A 73 17.43 2.38 8.94
CA ASP A 73 18.76 2.51 8.34
C ASP A 73 19.21 3.98 8.23
N LEU A 74 18.28 4.89 7.93
CA LEU A 74 18.51 6.33 7.91
C LEU A 74 18.83 6.87 9.32
N ALA A 75 18.08 6.44 10.33
CA ALA A 75 18.32 6.83 11.72
C ALA A 75 19.70 6.37 12.22
N LYS A 76 20.17 5.18 11.80
CA LYS A 76 21.53 4.69 12.11
C LYS A 76 22.60 5.53 11.42
N ALA A 77 22.39 5.91 10.16
CA ALA A 77 23.32 6.76 9.42
C ALA A 77 23.47 8.16 10.03
N GLY A 78 22.44 8.67 10.71
CA GLY A 78 22.47 9.97 11.41
C GLY A 78 23.11 9.96 12.81
N LYS A 79 23.24 8.81 13.46
CA LYS A 79 23.80 8.66 14.83
C LYS A 79 25.31 8.36 14.86
N GLY A 80 25.97 8.39 13.71
CA GLY A 80 27.41 8.11 13.56
C GLY A 80 28.32 9.33 13.67
N VAL A 81 27.90 10.39 14.38
CA VAL A 81 28.71 11.59 14.69
C VAL A 81 28.72 11.80 16.19
#